data_AF-A0A6G1LFL7-F1
#
_entry.id   AF-A0A6G1LFL7-F1
#
_cell.length_a   1.000
_cell.length_b   1.000
_cell.length_c   1.000
_cell.angle_alpha   90.00
_cell.angle_beta   90.00
_cell.angle_gamma   90.00
#
_symmetry.space_group_name_H-M   'P 1'
#
loop_
_entity.id
_entity.type
_entity.pdbx_description
1 polymer ?
#
loop_
_entity_poly.entity_id
_entity_poly.type
_entity_poly.pdbx_seq_one_letter_code
_entity_poly.pdbx_strand_id
1 'polypeptide(L)'
;MRRHHALSVAGTLLGLSTRVLTNISHARNASAPLVKLAQGTYEGFRDSSGNAVFLGIPFAASTGDTNRWRPPQEVAEHPDLVFNATAYGFTCPQAITGSLYSQQDEDCLNANIWAPAGASEGAKLPVFVYMYGGAMVTGSSSNPQCQGNNFARNGVIMVSFNIRESIWAYPASCELHETSHGSSQNLGILDVEFAMEWIRENIQHFGGDKDHIVFGGHASGSVHVDHYLWNHPDTWLAGAVEMSANGPCSLHCVRTSDKHTDRAMYVHEDAWQQRSVHDYPRLRTK
;
A
#
# COMPACT_ATOMS: atom_id res chain seq x y z
N MET A 1 94.92 26.56 36.03
CA MET A 1 93.54 26.85 36.49
C MET A 1 92.56 26.56 35.36
N ARG A 2 91.59 25.69 35.66
CA ARG A 2 90.32 25.39 34.97
C ARG A 2 90.29 25.28 33.43
N ARG A 3 90.22 24.03 32.97
CA ARG A 3 89.64 23.62 31.68
C ARG A 3 88.13 23.87 31.69
N HIS A 4 87.59 24.44 30.61
CA HIS A 4 86.19 24.28 30.24
C HIS A 4 86.11 23.95 28.74
N HIS A 5 85.71 22.71 28.45
CA HIS A 5 85.29 22.28 27.12
C HIS A 5 83.81 22.65 26.95
N ALA A 6 83.47 23.33 25.86
CA ALA A 6 82.10 23.47 25.40
C ALA A 6 81.95 22.72 24.07
N LEU A 7 81.28 21.57 24.09
CA LEU A 7 80.79 20.89 22.91
C LEU A 7 79.49 21.57 22.47
N SER A 8 79.42 22.02 21.22
CA SER A 8 78.19 22.42 20.55
C SER A 8 77.63 21.19 19.81
N VAL A 9 76.43 20.74 20.19
CA VAL A 9 75.72 19.64 19.52
C VAL A 9 74.69 20.26 18.57
N ALA A 10 74.89 20.09 17.27
CA ALA A 10 73.89 20.39 16.25
C ALA A 10 72.86 19.25 16.20
N GLY A 11 71.64 19.50 16.66
CA GLY A 11 70.52 18.56 16.55
C GLY A 11 69.76 18.77 15.24
N THR A 12 69.80 17.78 14.35
CA THR A 12 69.01 17.73 13.13
C THR A 12 67.61 17.20 13.46
N LEU A 13 66.58 18.05 13.36
CA LEU A 13 65.17 17.64 13.46
C LEU A 13 64.73 16.98 12.14
N LEU A 14 64.74 15.64 12.07
CA LEU A 14 64.01 14.91 11.03
C LEU A 14 62.52 14.85 11.41
N GLY A 15 61.69 15.53 10.62
CA GLY A 15 60.23 15.43 10.72
C GLY A 15 59.71 14.08 10.24
N LEU A 16 59.10 13.31 11.15
CA LEU A 16 58.23 12.21 10.80
C LEU A 16 56.80 12.74 10.70
N SER A 17 56.35 13.04 9.48
CA SER A 17 54.93 13.28 9.20
C SER A 17 54.23 11.93 9.07
N THR A 18 53.63 11.45 10.16
CA THR A 18 52.68 10.34 10.11
C THR A 18 51.41 10.80 9.40
N ARG A 19 51.29 10.45 8.11
CA ARG A 19 50.02 10.56 7.38
C ARG A 19 49.05 9.55 7.95
N VAL A 20 48.14 10.01 8.81
CA VAL A 20 46.93 9.26 9.15
C VAL A 20 46.11 9.16 7.87
N LEU A 21 46.12 7.99 7.24
CA LEU A 21 45.17 7.65 6.18
C LEU A 21 43.82 7.40 6.85
N THR A 22 43.01 8.44 6.96
CA THR A 22 41.58 8.29 7.22
C THR A 22 40.97 7.58 6.03
N ASN A 23 40.72 6.28 6.16
CA ASN A 23 39.82 5.56 5.27
C ASN A 23 38.42 6.14 5.49
N ILE A 24 38.11 7.20 4.75
CA ILE A 24 36.74 7.66 4.57
C ILE A 24 36.09 6.60 3.67
N SER A 25 35.55 5.56 4.31
CA SER A 25 34.53 4.71 3.72
C SER A 25 33.43 5.63 3.25
N HIS A 26 33.42 5.96 1.96
CA HIS A 26 32.28 6.58 1.32
C HIS A 26 31.17 5.55 1.46
N ALA A 27 30.30 5.72 2.46
CA ALA A 27 28.96 5.16 2.38
C ALA A 27 28.46 5.60 1.01
N ARG A 28 28.30 4.65 0.08
CA ARG A 28 27.69 4.95 -1.21
C ARG A 28 26.35 5.58 -0.84
N ASN A 29 26.24 6.88 -1.08
CA ASN A 29 24.96 7.58 -1.01
C ASN A 29 24.16 6.96 -2.16
N ALA A 30 23.50 5.84 -1.88
CA ALA A 30 22.73 5.12 -2.89
C ALA A 30 21.68 6.12 -3.36
N SER A 31 21.70 6.44 -4.64
CA SER A 31 20.73 7.37 -5.23
C SER A 31 19.32 6.93 -4.85
N ALA A 32 18.43 7.91 -4.63
CA ALA A 32 17.03 7.66 -4.38
C ALA A 32 16.46 6.71 -5.46
N PRO A 33 15.66 5.70 -5.08
CA PRO A 33 15.07 4.81 -6.05
C PRO A 33 14.08 5.59 -6.93
N LEU A 34 14.16 5.39 -8.24
CA LEU A 34 13.27 5.97 -9.23
C LEU A 34 12.47 4.84 -9.89
N VAL A 35 11.20 5.07 -10.15
CA VAL A 35 10.34 4.20 -10.97
C VAL A 35 9.65 5.05 -12.04
N LYS A 36 9.61 4.57 -13.28
CA LYS A 36 8.96 5.28 -14.39
C LYS A 36 7.64 4.59 -14.72
N LEU A 37 6.55 5.33 -14.62
CA LEU A 37 5.20 4.91 -15.02
C LEU A 37 4.69 5.84 -16.14
N ALA A 38 3.55 5.52 -16.76
CA ALA A 38 2.90 6.40 -17.75
C ALA A 38 2.52 7.77 -17.13
N GLN A 39 2.11 7.74 -15.87
CA GLN A 39 1.72 8.91 -15.09
C GLN A 39 2.91 9.83 -14.75
N GLY A 40 4.15 9.33 -14.86
CA GLY A 40 5.38 10.07 -14.60
C GLY A 40 6.43 9.23 -13.89
N THR A 41 7.54 9.88 -13.52
CA THR A 41 8.61 9.25 -12.74
C THR A 41 8.40 9.53 -11.27
N TYR A 42 8.49 8.52 -10.40
CA TYR A 42 8.33 8.68 -8.96
C TYR A 42 9.65 8.43 -8.25
N GLU A 43 10.07 9.40 -7.43
CA GLU A 43 11.25 9.31 -6.57
C GLU A 43 10.84 8.87 -5.17
N GLY A 44 11.24 7.65 -4.81
CA GLY A 44 11.02 7.08 -3.48
C GLY A 44 12.23 7.29 -2.55
N PHE A 45 12.27 6.52 -1.47
CA PHE A 45 13.40 6.49 -0.54
C PHE A 45 13.79 5.04 -0.20
N ARG A 46 14.93 4.88 0.47
CA ARG A 46 15.35 3.58 1.01
C ARG A 46 15.11 3.55 2.52
N ASP A 47 14.47 2.49 3.00
CA ASP A 47 14.32 2.28 4.43
C ASP A 47 15.64 1.77 5.08
N SER A 48 15.61 1.55 6.40
CA SER A 48 16.78 1.05 7.14
C SER A 48 17.25 -0.35 6.75
N SER A 49 16.40 -1.13 6.05
CA SER A 49 16.73 -2.45 5.49
C SER A 49 17.19 -2.38 4.03
N GLY A 50 17.23 -1.18 3.44
CA GLY A 50 17.61 -0.94 2.04
C GLY A 50 16.49 -1.19 1.03
N ASN A 51 15.28 -1.50 1.50
CA ASN A 51 14.09 -1.68 0.64
C ASN A 51 13.80 -0.36 -0.08
N ALA A 52 13.37 -0.44 -1.34
CA ALA A 52 12.87 0.74 -2.05
C ALA A 52 11.40 0.97 -1.64
N VAL A 53 11.09 2.17 -1.17
CA VAL A 53 9.76 2.55 -0.68
C VAL A 53 9.26 3.74 -1.49
N PHE A 54 8.04 3.61 -2.01
CA PHE A 54 7.33 4.65 -2.75
C PHE A 54 5.95 4.83 -2.11
N LEU A 55 5.64 6.04 -1.69
CA LEU A 55 4.41 6.36 -0.97
C LEU A 55 3.60 7.39 -1.73
N GLY A 56 2.27 7.28 -1.66
CA GLY A 56 1.36 8.28 -2.23
C GLY A 56 1.33 8.34 -3.76
N ILE A 57 1.60 7.24 -4.46
CA ILE A 57 1.50 7.20 -5.92
C ILE A 57 0.02 7.18 -6.32
N PRO A 58 -0.50 8.17 -7.08
CA PRO A 58 -1.90 8.17 -7.49
C PRO A 58 -2.17 7.02 -8.45
N PHE A 59 -3.15 6.17 -8.13
CA PHE A 59 -3.62 5.14 -9.05
C PHE A 59 -4.85 5.60 -9.84
N ALA A 60 -5.58 6.61 -9.36
CA ALA A 60 -6.71 7.24 -10.05
C ALA A 60 -6.69 8.77 -9.83
N ALA A 61 -7.38 9.51 -10.70
CA ALA A 61 -7.53 10.95 -10.56
C ALA A 61 -8.32 11.33 -9.29
N SER A 62 -8.16 12.60 -8.87
CA SER A 62 -8.88 13.15 -7.72
C SER A 62 -10.38 12.87 -7.80
N THR A 63 -10.95 12.48 -6.66
CA THR A 63 -12.39 12.20 -6.54
C THR A 63 -13.21 13.46 -6.22
N GLY A 64 -12.55 14.61 -6.12
CA GLY A 64 -13.17 15.88 -5.81
C GLY A 64 -13.91 16.52 -6.98
N ASP A 65 -14.52 17.67 -6.71
CA ASP A 65 -15.17 18.53 -7.70
C ASP A 65 -16.16 17.79 -8.60
N THR A 66 -15.92 17.81 -9.92
CA THR A 66 -16.78 17.18 -10.92
C THR A 66 -16.67 15.65 -10.93
N ASN A 67 -15.67 15.07 -10.27
CA ASN A 67 -15.51 13.63 -10.10
C ASN A 67 -16.20 13.10 -8.84
N ARG A 68 -16.76 13.99 -8.01
CA ARG A 68 -17.47 13.57 -6.81
C ARG A 68 -18.63 12.64 -7.17
N TRP A 69 -18.65 11.50 -6.49
CA TRP A 69 -19.59 10.40 -6.70
C TRP A 69 -19.61 9.81 -8.12
N ARG A 70 -18.50 9.89 -8.85
CA ARG A 70 -18.29 9.17 -10.11
C ARG A 70 -17.35 7.96 -9.92
N PRO A 71 -17.41 6.95 -10.81
CA PRO A 71 -16.38 5.91 -10.87
C PRO A 71 -14.97 6.52 -10.95
N PRO A 72 -13.94 5.83 -10.42
CA PRO A 72 -12.56 6.30 -10.52
C PRO A 72 -12.15 6.52 -11.99
N GLN A 73 -11.33 7.54 -12.23
CA GLN A 73 -10.89 7.95 -13.57
C GLN A 73 -9.37 7.81 -13.68
N GLU A 74 -8.87 7.65 -14.90
CA GLU A 74 -7.44 7.59 -15.17
C GLU A 74 -6.72 8.87 -14.75
N VAL A 75 -5.51 8.72 -14.21
CA VAL A 75 -4.60 9.85 -13.96
C VAL A 75 -4.01 10.29 -15.29
N ALA A 76 -3.92 11.60 -15.50
CA ALA A 76 -3.27 12.15 -16.69
C ALA A 76 -1.80 11.71 -16.80
N GLU A 77 -1.36 11.40 -18.02
CA GLU A 77 0.02 11.05 -18.29
C GLU A 77 0.94 12.27 -18.23
N HIS A 78 2.06 12.13 -17.51
CA HIS A 78 3.08 13.16 -17.40
C HIS A 78 4.50 12.55 -17.52
N PRO A 79 4.87 11.98 -18.69
CA PRO A 79 6.07 11.16 -18.85
C PRO A 79 7.39 11.90 -18.58
N ASP A 80 7.36 13.24 -18.63
CA ASP A 80 8.52 14.12 -18.42
C ASP A 80 8.62 14.69 -17.00
N LEU A 81 7.63 14.43 -16.14
CA LEU A 81 7.61 14.93 -14.76
C LEU A 81 8.16 13.91 -13.77
N VAL A 82 8.82 14.44 -12.73
CA VAL A 82 9.28 13.67 -11.57
C VAL A 82 8.48 14.10 -10.34
N PHE A 83 7.82 13.15 -9.70
CA PHE A 83 7.01 13.33 -8.50
C PHE A 83 7.73 12.77 -7.27
N ASN A 84 7.54 13.44 -6.15
CA ASN A 84 8.04 12.95 -4.87
C ASN A 84 7.09 11.88 -4.33
N ALA A 85 7.61 10.67 -4.11
CA ALA A 85 6.90 9.55 -3.51
C ALA A 85 7.54 9.15 -2.16
N THR A 86 7.99 10.13 -1.38
CA THR A 86 8.65 9.91 -0.08
C THR A 86 7.75 10.07 1.13
N ALA A 87 6.50 10.50 0.92
CA ALA A 87 5.50 10.69 1.96
C ALA A 87 4.16 10.06 1.51
N TYR A 88 3.36 9.61 2.48
CA TYR A 88 2.01 9.12 2.18
C TYR A 88 1.18 10.21 1.52
N GLY A 89 0.37 9.80 0.54
CA GLY A 89 -0.68 10.64 -0.04
C GLY A 89 -1.81 10.88 0.96
N PHE A 90 -2.80 11.67 0.54
CA PHE A 90 -3.94 11.98 1.41
C PHE A 90 -4.77 10.74 1.72
N THR A 91 -5.31 10.70 2.94
CA THR A 91 -6.31 9.73 3.37
C THR A 91 -7.68 10.16 2.83
N CYS A 92 -8.54 9.22 2.44
CA CYS A 92 -9.87 9.60 1.94
C CYS A 92 -10.75 10.20 3.05
N PRO A 93 -11.68 11.11 2.70
CA PRO A 93 -12.44 11.85 3.70
C PRO A 93 -13.33 10.93 4.54
N GLN A 94 -13.29 11.10 5.87
CA GLN A 94 -13.96 10.25 6.85
C GLN A 94 -14.13 10.98 8.20
N ALA A 95 -15.00 10.44 9.06
CA ALA A 95 -15.31 11.07 10.35
C ALA A 95 -14.18 10.98 11.40
N ILE A 96 -13.18 10.10 11.20
CA ILE A 96 -12.03 9.99 12.11
C ILE A 96 -11.11 11.19 11.92
N THR A 97 -10.90 11.95 13.00
CA THR A 97 -9.94 13.05 13.03
C THR A 97 -8.76 12.70 13.95
N GLY A 98 -7.60 13.30 13.69
CA GLY A 98 -6.38 13.07 14.48
C GLY A 98 -5.14 12.95 13.61
N SER A 99 -4.01 12.59 14.22
CA SER A 99 -2.70 12.46 13.56
C SER A 99 -2.28 11.01 13.29
N LEU A 100 -3.19 10.04 13.45
CA LEU A 100 -2.88 8.64 13.19
C LEU A 100 -2.66 8.36 11.69
N TYR A 101 -3.42 9.04 10.84
CA TYR A 101 -3.34 8.93 9.38
C TYR A 101 -2.78 10.21 8.76
N SER A 102 -2.46 10.16 7.48
CA SER A 102 -2.16 11.36 6.70
C SER A 102 -3.36 12.31 6.67
N GLN A 103 -3.12 13.56 6.30
CA GLN A 103 -4.19 14.54 6.14
C GLN A 103 -5.27 14.01 5.19
N GLN A 104 -6.53 14.37 5.45
CA GLN A 104 -7.63 14.00 4.58
C GLN A 104 -7.80 14.97 3.42
N ASP A 105 -8.12 14.45 2.24
CA ASP A 105 -8.45 15.19 1.02
C ASP A 105 -9.30 14.30 0.09
N GLU A 106 -10.01 14.87 -0.90
CA GLU A 106 -10.70 14.08 -1.94
C GLU A 106 -9.74 13.59 -3.04
N ASP A 107 -8.53 14.14 -3.13
CA ASP A 107 -7.42 13.60 -3.92
C ASP A 107 -6.69 12.45 -3.19
N CYS A 108 -7.41 11.36 -2.94
CA CYS A 108 -7.00 10.33 -2.00
C CYS A 108 -6.78 8.93 -2.58
N LEU A 109 -7.01 8.72 -3.88
CA LEU A 109 -6.84 7.41 -4.53
C LEU A 109 -5.37 7.16 -4.88
N ASN A 110 -4.60 6.87 -3.85
CA ASN A 110 -3.16 6.61 -3.92
C ASN A 110 -2.77 5.25 -3.34
N ALA A 111 -1.62 4.75 -3.80
CA ALA A 111 -1.00 3.49 -3.43
C ALA A 111 0.42 3.72 -2.86
N ASN A 112 0.85 2.75 -2.06
CA ASN A 112 2.14 2.70 -1.41
C ASN A 112 2.79 1.34 -1.71
N ILE A 113 4.06 1.34 -2.09
CA ILE A 113 4.79 0.16 -2.53
C ILE A 113 6.09 0.04 -1.73
N TRP A 114 6.32 -1.15 -1.16
CA TRP A 114 7.59 -1.55 -0.55
C TRP A 114 8.19 -2.70 -1.36
N ALA A 115 9.30 -2.45 -2.03
CA ALA A 115 10.02 -3.42 -2.84
C ALA A 115 11.33 -3.85 -2.15
N PRO A 116 11.70 -5.15 -2.20
CA PRO A 116 12.93 -5.65 -1.61
C PRO A 116 14.19 -4.89 -2.07
N ALA A 117 15.21 -4.86 -1.22
CA ALA A 117 16.50 -4.26 -1.58
C ALA A 117 17.06 -4.90 -2.87
N GLY A 118 17.34 -4.06 -3.87
CA GLY A 118 17.87 -4.51 -5.16
C GLY A 118 16.80 -5.04 -6.14
N ALA A 119 15.51 -4.96 -5.79
CA ALA A 119 14.44 -5.20 -6.76
C ALA A 119 14.60 -4.28 -7.97
N SER A 120 14.47 -4.87 -9.16
CA SER A 120 14.56 -4.18 -10.44
C SER A 120 13.45 -4.68 -11.34
N GLU A 121 13.10 -3.89 -12.35
CA GLU A 121 12.14 -4.28 -13.38
C GLU A 121 12.47 -5.67 -13.94
N GLY A 122 11.46 -6.54 -14.02
CA GLY A 122 11.60 -7.92 -14.50
C GLY A 122 12.10 -8.94 -13.47
N ALA A 123 12.33 -8.57 -12.20
CA ALA A 123 12.76 -9.50 -11.15
C ALA A 123 11.72 -10.60 -10.81
N LYS A 124 10.44 -10.38 -11.16
CA LYS A 124 9.31 -11.31 -10.95
C LYS A 124 9.16 -11.77 -9.49
N LEU A 125 9.18 -10.80 -8.59
CA LEU A 125 8.97 -11.05 -7.16
C LEU A 125 7.48 -11.27 -6.86
N PRO A 126 7.13 -12.16 -5.91
CA PRO A 126 5.75 -12.30 -5.47
C PRO A 126 5.23 -10.98 -4.88
N VAL A 127 3.96 -10.68 -5.15
CA VAL A 127 3.31 -9.44 -4.73
C VAL A 127 2.18 -9.77 -3.76
N PHE A 128 2.16 -9.11 -2.62
CA PHE A 128 1.04 -9.11 -1.69
C PHE A 128 0.40 -7.72 -1.71
N VAL A 129 -0.85 -7.66 -2.16
CA VAL A 129 -1.67 -6.44 -2.12
C VAL A 129 -2.54 -6.51 -0.87
N TYR A 130 -2.47 -5.49 -0.03
CA TYR A 130 -3.17 -5.45 1.25
C TYR A 130 -4.17 -4.31 1.32
N MET A 131 -5.43 -4.69 1.61
CA MET A 131 -6.52 -3.77 1.87
C MET A 131 -6.78 -3.64 3.38
N TYR A 132 -6.70 -2.41 3.89
CA TYR A 132 -6.97 -2.13 5.29
C TYR A 132 -8.46 -2.30 5.62
N GLY A 133 -8.75 -2.44 6.93
CA GLY A 133 -10.11 -2.45 7.46
C GLY A 133 -10.54 -1.10 8.01
N GLY A 134 -11.84 -0.98 8.28
CA GLY A 134 -12.46 0.17 8.94
C GLY A 134 -13.96 0.28 8.65
N ALA A 135 -14.62 -0.88 8.53
CA ALA A 135 -16.05 -1.06 8.32
C ALA A 135 -16.63 -0.36 7.07
N MET A 136 -15.78 -0.01 6.09
CA MET A 136 -16.13 0.81 4.92
C MET A 136 -16.58 2.24 5.26
N VAL A 137 -16.21 2.72 6.44
CA VAL A 137 -16.54 4.07 6.95
C VAL A 137 -15.28 4.87 7.26
N THR A 138 -14.17 4.18 7.51
CA THR A 138 -12.93 4.74 8.03
C THR A 138 -11.74 3.87 7.61
N GLY A 139 -10.52 4.34 7.87
CA GLY A 139 -9.28 3.61 7.60
C GLY A 139 -8.36 4.38 6.67
N SER A 140 -7.11 3.91 6.55
CA SER A 140 -6.13 4.50 5.66
C SER A 140 -4.98 3.53 5.39
N SER A 141 -4.47 3.56 4.16
CA SER A 141 -3.23 2.88 3.79
C SER A 141 -1.99 3.51 4.42
N SER A 142 -2.13 4.72 4.99
CA SER A 142 -1.09 5.38 5.79
C SER A 142 -1.06 4.91 7.24
N ASN A 143 -1.90 3.96 7.65
CA ASN A 143 -1.88 3.42 9.00
C ASN A 143 -0.49 2.80 9.29
N PRO A 144 0.23 3.23 10.35
CA PRO A 144 1.54 2.69 10.70
C PRO A 144 1.57 1.17 10.94
N GLN A 145 0.43 0.56 11.25
CA GLN A 145 0.30 -0.89 11.42
C GLN A 145 0.30 -1.66 10.09
N CYS A 146 0.10 -0.98 8.96
CA CYS A 146 -0.03 -1.56 7.62
C CYS A 146 1.24 -1.42 6.76
N GLN A 147 2.39 -1.11 7.38
CA GLN A 147 3.65 -0.88 6.67
C GLN A 147 4.24 -2.18 6.09
N GLY A 148 4.69 -2.11 4.84
CA GLY A 148 5.19 -3.27 4.08
C GLY A 148 6.65 -3.67 4.31
N ASN A 149 7.38 -2.99 5.20
CA ASN A 149 8.84 -3.19 5.36
C ASN A 149 9.23 -4.65 5.65
N ASN A 150 8.42 -5.36 6.44
CA ASN A 150 8.67 -6.76 6.77
C ASN A 150 8.46 -7.70 5.57
N PHE A 151 7.46 -7.44 4.72
CA PHE A 151 7.28 -8.20 3.48
C PHE A 151 8.45 -7.99 2.53
N ALA A 152 8.82 -6.71 2.29
CA ALA A 152 9.93 -6.36 1.41
C ALA A 152 11.27 -6.95 1.89
N ARG A 153 11.52 -6.90 3.20
CA ARG A 153 12.71 -7.53 3.80
C ARG A 153 12.78 -9.04 3.57
N ASN A 154 11.63 -9.70 3.41
CA ASN A 154 11.52 -11.15 3.15
C ASN A 154 11.29 -11.47 1.66
N GLY A 155 11.58 -10.53 0.75
CA GLY A 155 11.55 -10.81 -0.69
C GLY A 155 10.17 -10.73 -1.35
N VAL A 156 9.17 -10.18 -0.65
CA VAL A 156 7.81 -10.00 -1.18
C VAL A 156 7.54 -8.52 -1.38
N ILE A 157 7.06 -8.12 -2.56
CA ILE A 157 6.60 -6.74 -2.75
C ILE A 157 5.26 -6.58 -2.04
N MET A 158 5.16 -5.57 -1.18
CA MET A 158 3.91 -5.20 -0.53
C MET A 158 3.33 -3.96 -1.19
N VAL A 159 2.03 -3.99 -1.48
CA VAL A 159 1.27 -2.84 -1.94
C VAL A 159 0.11 -2.58 -0.97
N SER A 160 -0.09 -1.33 -0.57
CA SER A 160 -1.32 -0.89 0.10
C SER A 160 -1.90 0.31 -0.64
N PHE A 161 -3.22 0.51 -0.58
CA PHE A 161 -3.87 1.60 -1.29
C PHE A 161 -5.12 2.09 -0.56
N ASN A 162 -5.54 3.32 -0.85
CA ASN A 162 -6.76 3.91 -0.32
C ASN A 162 -7.97 3.66 -1.22
N ILE A 163 -9.15 3.63 -0.60
CA ILE A 163 -10.43 3.73 -1.30
C ILE A 163 -11.27 4.83 -0.66
N ARG A 164 -12.28 5.32 -1.37
CA ARG A 164 -13.30 6.16 -0.73
C ARG A 164 -14.02 5.39 0.36
N GLU A 165 -14.49 6.12 1.38
CA GLU A 165 -15.17 5.56 2.55
C GLU A 165 -16.53 6.24 2.77
N SER A 166 -17.43 5.60 3.52
CA SER A 166 -18.68 6.22 3.98
C SER A 166 -19.51 6.82 2.83
N ILE A 167 -20.09 8.00 3.02
CA ILE A 167 -20.90 8.72 2.02
C ILE A 167 -20.13 9.05 0.73
N TRP A 168 -18.80 9.08 0.78
CA TRP A 168 -17.96 9.32 -0.41
C TRP A 168 -17.91 8.10 -1.31
N ALA A 169 -17.98 6.90 -0.74
CA ALA A 169 -17.98 5.64 -1.47
C ALA A 169 -19.37 5.06 -1.75
N TYR A 170 -20.34 5.30 -0.86
CA TYR A 170 -21.64 4.62 -0.91
C TYR A 170 -22.81 5.62 -0.73
N PRO A 171 -22.97 6.60 -1.64
CA PRO A 171 -23.99 7.64 -1.50
C PRO A 171 -25.43 7.10 -1.62
N ALA A 172 -25.65 6.06 -2.42
CA ALA A 172 -26.94 5.38 -2.64
C ALA A 172 -28.15 6.34 -2.78
N SER A 173 -27.98 7.46 -3.48
CA SER A 173 -28.97 8.53 -3.65
C SER A 173 -29.71 8.39 -4.98
N CYS A 174 -31.04 8.62 -4.98
CA CYS A 174 -31.84 8.57 -6.20
C CYS A 174 -31.47 9.69 -7.19
N GLU A 175 -31.08 10.85 -6.69
CA GLU A 175 -30.64 12.00 -7.48
C GLU A 175 -29.36 11.71 -8.27
N LEU A 176 -28.52 10.81 -7.79
CA LEU A 176 -27.32 10.37 -8.50
C LEU A 176 -27.61 9.34 -9.60
N HIS A 177 -28.76 8.68 -9.61
CA HIS A 177 -29.06 7.71 -10.68
C HIS A 177 -29.13 8.34 -12.07
N GLU A 178 -29.63 9.58 -12.15
CA GLU A 178 -29.76 10.31 -13.41
C GLU A 178 -28.39 10.78 -13.93
N THR A 179 -27.49 11.16 -13.02
CA THR A 179 -26.15 11.68 -13.36
C THR A 179 -25.10 10.58 -13.48
N SER A 180 -25.31 9.42 -12.85
CA SER A 180 -24.44 8.26 -12.98
C SER A 180 -24.71 7.44 -14.25
N HIS A 181 -25.74 7.78 -15.03
CA HIS A 181 -26.16 7.05 -16.23
C HIS A 181 -26.35 5.54 -15.99
N GLY A 182 -26.87 5.17 -14.82
CA GLY A 182 -27.02 3.76 -14.42
C GLY A 182 -25.74 3.09 -13.90
N SER A 183 -24.65 3.85 -13.74
CA SER A 183 -23.43 3.35 -13.10
C SER A 183 -23.69 3.05 -11.62
N SER A 184 -22.99 2.02 -11.12
CA SER A 184 -23.03 1.62 -9.72
C SER A 184 -22.66 2.77 -8.79
N GLN A 185 -23.38 2.90 -7.68
CA GLN A 185 -23.05 3.81 -6.59
C GLN A 185 -22.22 3.12 -5.50
N ASN A 186 -21.71 1.90 -5.75
CA ASN A 186 -20.76 1.22 -4.87
C ASN A 186 -19.32 1.63 -5.23
N LEU A 187 -19.02 2.92 -5.08
CA LEU A 187 -17.80 3.52 -5.59
C LEU A 187 -16.55 2.99 -4.88
N GLY A 188 -16.65 2.66 -3.59
CA GLY A 188 -15.53 2.01 -2.87
C GLY A 188 -15.20 0.62 -3.42
N ILE A 189 -16.16 -0.11 -4.00
CA ILE A 189 -15.90 -1.36 -4.72
C ILE A 189 -15.20 -1.04 -6.04
N LEU A 190 -15.67 -0.04 -6.79
CA LEU A 190 -15.05 0.38 -8.05
C LEU A 190 -13.62 0.90 -7.86
N ASP A 191 -13.32 1.54 -6.72
CA ASP A 191 -11.98 1.98 -6.37
C ASP A 191 -11.03 0.78 -6.21
N VAL A 192 -11.48 -0.32 -5.59
CA VAL A 192 -10.71 -1.58 -5.51
C VAL A 192 -10.48 -2.17 -6.89
N GLU A 193 -11.52 -2.25 -7.73
CA GLU A 193 -11.41 -2.76 -9.10
C GLU A 193 -10.33 -2.00 -9.89
N PHE A 194 -10.37 -0.67 -9.82
CA PHE A 194 -9.45 0.21 -10.51
C PHE A 194 -8.02 0.10 -9.96
N ALA A 195 -7.87 0.04 -8.63
CA ALA A 195 -6.57 -0.14 -7.98
C ALA A 195 -5.94 -1.48 -8.37
N MET A 196 -6.71 -2.57 -8.40
CA MET A 196 -6.20 -3.91 -8.73
C MET A 196 -5.72 -3.99 -10.18
N GLU A 197 -6.44 -3.37 -11.13
CA GLU A 197 -5.98 -3.29 -12.52
C GLU A 197 -4.71 -2.45 -12.64
N TRP A 198 -4.69 -1.25 -12.03
CA TRP A 198 -3.50 -0.38 -12.02
C TRP A 198 -2.27 -1.11 -11.43
N ILE A 199 -2.45 -1.83 -10.32
CA ILE A 199 -1.37 -2.61 -9.71
C ILE A 199 -0.85 -3.66 -10.70
N ARG A 200 -1.75 -4.43 -11.32
CA ARG A 200 -1.37 -5.48 -12.26
C ARG A 200 -0.57 -4.94 -13.45
N GLU A 201 -0.98 -3.79 -13.98
CA GLU A 201 -0.33 -3.14 -15.12
C GLU A 201 1.06 -2.58 -14.76
N ASN A 202 1.24 -2.10 -13.53
CA ASN A 202 2.41 -1.31 -13.16
C ASN A 202 3.43 -2.05 -12.27
N ILE A 203 3.05 -3.12 -11.57
CA ILE A 203 3.90 -3.70 -10.51
C ILE A 203 5.23 -4.26 -11.01
N GLN A 204 5.31 -4.62 -12.30
CA GLN A 204 6.55 -5.07 -12.95
C GLN A 204 7.67 -4.03 -12.90
N HIS A 205 7.34 -2.73 -12.94
CA HIS A 205 8.32 -1.64 -12.85
C HIS A 205 8.96 -1.53 -11.46
N PHE A 206 8.29 -2.07 -10.44
CA PHE A 206 8.80 -2.21 -9.08
C PHE A 206 9.52 -3.56 -8.86
N GLY A 207 9.58 -4.41 -9.89
CA GLY A 207 10.16 -5.75 -9.86
C GLY A 207 9.18 -6.87 -9.52
N GLY A 208 7.88 -6.59 -9.43
CA GLY A 208 6.87 -7.59 -9.12
C GLY A 208 6.52 -8.48 -10.31
N ASP A 209 5.98 -9.65 -10.02
CA ASP A 209 5.36 -10.53 -11.00
C ASP A 209 3.86 -10.23 -11.08
N LYS A 210 3.43 -9.66 -12.21
CA LYS A 210 2.00 -9.38 -12.48
C LYS A 210 1.13 -10.63 -12.53
N ASP A 211 1.74 -11.80 -12.72
CA ASP A 211 1.06 -13.09 -12.78
C ASP A 211 1.18 -13.86 -11.43
N HIS A 212 1.78 -13.25 -10.41
CA HIS A 212 1.87 -13.80 -9.04
C HIS A 212 1.50 -12.77 -7.97
N ILE A 213 0.26 -12.29 -8.04
CA ILE A 213 -0.33 -11.34 -7.09
C ILE A 213 -1.30 -12.08 -6.15
N VAL A 214 -1.13 -11.89 -4.85
CA VAL A 214 -2.07 -12.33 -3.82
C VAL A 214 -2.79 -11.10 -3.24
N PHE A 215 -4.12 -11.11 -3.27
CA PHE A 215 -4.93 -10.03 -2.69
C PHE A 215 -5.41 -10.40 -1.29
N GLY A 216 -4.98 -9.64 -0.29
CA GLY A 216 -5.36 -9.84 1.10
C GLY A 216 -6.03 -8.63 1.71
N GLY A 217 -6.82 -8.85 2.74
CA GLY A 217 -7.45 -7.77 3.50
C GLY A 217 -7.76 -8.18 4.92
N HIS A 218 -8.04 -7.17 5.77
CA HIS A 218 -8.48 -7.36 7.14
C HIS A 218 -9.82 -6.66 7.40
N ALA A 219 -10.73 -7.33 8.12
CA ALA A 219 -12.08 -6.84 8.41
C ALA A 219 -12.81 -6.38 7.13
N SER A 220 -13.22 -5.11 7.01
CA SER A 220 -13.84 -4.63 5.77
C SER A 220 -12.93 -4.76 4.54
N GLY A 221 -11.61 -4.76 4.71
CA GLY A 221 -10.69 -5.08 3.63
C GLY A 221 -10.86 -6.51 3.11
N SER A 222 -11.14 -7.47 3.99
CA SER A 222 -11.49 -8.85 3.60
C SER A 222 -12.83 -8.92 2.87
N VAL A 223 -13.78 -8.06 3.25
CA VAL A 223 -15.04 -7.95 2.51
C VAL A 223 -14.82 -7.40 1.09
N HIS A 224 -13.84 -6.51 0.89
CA HIS A 224 -13.42 -6.09 -0.45
C HIS A 224 -12.74 -7.20 -1.25
N VAL A 225 -11.90 -8.03 -0.61
CA VAL A 225 -11.35 -9.24 -1.24
C VAL A 225 -12.48 -10.16 -1.71
N ASP A 226 -13.46 -10.42 -0.86
CA ASP A 226 -14.61 -11.26 -1.20
C ASP A 226 -15.45 -10.67 -2.34
N HIS A 227 -15.73 -9.37 -2.30
CA HIS A 227 -16.42 -8.68 -3.41
C HIS A 227 -15.66 -8.78 -4.74
N TYR A 228 -14.33 -8.66 -4.71
CA TYR A 228 -13.51 -8.82 -5.89
C TYR A 228 -13.58 -10.25 -6.43
N LEU A 229 -13.44 -11.27 -5.59
CA LEU A 229 -13.56 -12.67 -6.00
C LEU A 229 -14.95 -13.00 -6.55
N TRP A 230 -16.00 -12.41 -5.96
CA TRP A 230 -17.37 -12.56 -6.45
C TRP A 230 -17.56 -11.98 -7.85
N ASN A 231 -17.02 -10.80 -8.10
CA ASN A 231 -17.10 -10.13 -9.40
C ASN A 231 -16.23 -10.80 -10.46
N HIS A 232 -15.16 -11.50 -10.05
CA HIS A 232 -14.16 -12.13 -10.91
C HIS A 232 -14.01 -13.63 -10.62
N PRO A 233 -15.00 -14.46 -10.97
CA PRO A 233 -14.92 -15.91 -10.74
C PRO A 233 -13.73 -16.56 -11.48
N ASP A 234 -13.29 -15.95 -12.58
CA ASP A 234 -12.11 -16.35 -13.36
C ASP A 234 -10.93 -15.37 -13.15
N THR A 235 -10.74 -14.91 -11.92
CA THR A 235 -9.70 -13.92 -11.57
C THR A 235 -8.28 -14.39 -11.95
N TRP A 236 -7.44 -13.41 -12.31
CA TRP A 236 -6.00 -13.58 -12.58
C TRP A 236 -5.14 -13.64 -11.31
N LEU A 237 -5.73 -13.44 -10.13
CA LEU A 237 -5.01 -13.53 -8.86
C LEU A 237 -4.44 -14.93 -8.63
N ALA A 238 -3.20 -14.98 -8.14
CA ALA A 238 -2.55 -16.22 -7.73
C ALA A 238 -3.14 -16.78 -6.43
N GLY A 239 -3.71 -15.91 -5.58
CA GLY A 239 -4.40 -16.30 -4.37
C GLY A 239 -5.11 -15.12 -3.69
N ALA A 240 -5.89 -15.43 -2.66
CA ALA A 240 -6.57 -14.44 -1.84
C ALA A 240 -6.46 -14.77 -0.34
N VAL A 241 -6.45 -13.74 0.51
CA VAL A 241 -6.38 -13.88 1.97
C VAL A 241 -7.45 -13.03 2.64
N GLU A 242 -8.42 -13.67 3.29
CA GLU A 242 -9.51 -13.00 3.99
C GLU A 242 -9.28 -13.10 5.51
N MET A 243 -8.90 -11.98 6.15
CA MET A 243 -8.59 -11.94 7.57
C MET A 243 -9.78 -11.38 8.36
N SER A 244 -10.43 -12.21 9.17
CA SER A 244 -11.44 -11.78 10.16
C SER A 244 -12.71 -11.10 9.61
N ALA A 245 -13.10 -11.34 8.34
CA ALA A 245 -14.44 -11.08 7.80
C ALA A 245 -14.61 -11.66 6.39
N ASN A 246 -15.86 -11.83 5.94
CA ASN A 246 -16.24 -12.10 4.56
C ASN A 246 -17.62 -11.45 4.28
N GLY A 247 -17.99 -11.31 3.01
CA GLY A 247 -19.33 -10.89 2.63
C GLY A 247 -20.37 -11.97 2.92
N PRO A 248 -21.63 -11.62 3.24
CA PRO A 248 -22.65 -12.62 3.57
C PRO A 248 -22.98 -13.60 2.42
N CYS A 249 -22.64 -13.25 1.17
CA CYS A 249 -22.93 -14.09 0.00
C CYS A 249 -21.95 -15.26 -0.18
N SER A 250 -20.68 -15.09 0.21
CA SER A 250 -19.65 -16.13 0.03
C SER A 250 -19.89 -17.37 0.89
N LEU A 251 -20.46 -17.21 2.09
CA LEU A 251 -20.92 -18.35 2.91
C LEU A 251 -21.97 -19.22 2.21
N HIS A 252 -22.75 -18.67 1.28
CA HIS A 252 -23.76 -19.43 0.55
C HIS A 252 -23.20 -20.12 -0.71
N CYS A 253 -22.24 -19.50 -1.40
CA CYS A 253 -21.62 -20.06 -2.59
C CYS A 253 -20.55 -21.13 -2.32
N VAL A 254 -19.88 -21.10 -1.16
CA VAL A 254 -18.96 -22.17 -0.73
C VAL A 254 -19.66 -23.53 -0.61
N ARG A 255 -20.98 -23.57 -0.42
CA ARG A 255 -21.77 -24.82 -0.40
C ARG A 255 -22.14 -25.38 -1.77
N THR A 256 -21.90 -24.66 -2.87
CA THR A 256 -22.43 -25.03 -4.20
C THR A 256 -21.38 -25.13 -5.30
N SER A 257 -20.14 -24.73 -5.06
CA SER A 257 -19.06 -24.70 -6.04
C SER A 257 -17.94 -25.68 -5.68
N ASP A 258 -17.95 -26.85 -6.31
CA ASP A 258 -17.03 -27.98 -6.06
C ASP A 258 -15.65 -27.83 -6.74
N LYS A 259 -15.27 -26.64 -7.25
CA LYS A 259 -14.07 -26.55 -8.12
C LYS A 259 -13.08 -25.42 -7.86
N HIS A 260 -13.39 -24.31 -7.19
CA HIS A 260 -12.52 -23.11 -7.23
C HIS A 260 -12.14 -22.53 -5.85
N THR A 261 -12.46 -23.21 -4.75
CA THR A 261 -12.20 -22.76 -3.38
C THR A 261 -10.78 -23.03 -2.86
N ASP A 262 -9.92 -23.73 -3.59
CA ASP A 262 -8.55 -24.07 -3.14
C ASP A 262 -7.56 -22.87 -3.14
N ARG A 263 -7.98 -21.68 -3.60
CA ARG A 263 -7.11 -20.49 -3.75
C ARG A 263 -7.35 -19.36 -2.74
N ALA A 264 -8.43 -19.44 -1.96
CA ALA A 264 -8.75 -18.44 -0.93
C ALA A 264 -8.41 -19.01 0.46
N MET A 265 -7.52 -18.33 1.18
CA MET A 265 -7.18 -18.68 2.56
C MET A 265 -7.98 -17.79 3.53
N TYR A 266 -8.83 -18.42 4.33
CA TYR A 266 -9.54 -17.76 5.43
C TYR A 266 -8.67 -17.77 6.68
N VAL A 267 -8.36 -16.60 7.22
CA VAL A 267 -7.68 -16.45 8.52
C VAL A 267 -8.70 -15.93 9.52
N HIS A 268 -9.27 -16.83 10.31
CA HIS A 268 -10.16 -16.46 11.40
C HIS A 268 -9.36 -16.14 12.67
N GLU A 269 -9.51 -14.93 13.21
CA GLU A 269 -9.30 -14.68 14.63
C GLU A 269 -10.59 -15.01 15.37
N ASP A 270 -10.57 -16.04 16.22
CA ASP A 270 -11.70 -16.43 17.05
C ASP A 270 -12.00 -15.36 18.12
N ALA A 271 -12.87 -14.39 17.81
CA ALA A 271 -13.74 -13.72 18.79
C ALA A 271 -14.82 -12.88 18.07
N TRP A 272 -16.09 -13.08 18.46
CA TRP A 272 -17.27 -12.29 18.10
C TRP A 272 -18.07 -12.65 16.85
N GLN A 273 -18.32 -13.95 16.60
CA GLN A 273 -19.57 -14.30 15.92
C GLN A 273 -20.76 -13.93 16.82
N GLN A 274 -21.48 -12.90 16.38
CA GLN A 274 -22.76 -12.46 16.90
C GLN A 274 -23.71 -13.66 16.97
N ARG A 275 -24.26 -13.92 18.17
CA ARG A 275 -25.46 -14.73 18.30
C ARG A 275 -26.53 -14.09 17.43
N SER A 276 -27.10 -14.86 16.52
CA SER A 276 -28.19 -14.42 15.66
C SER A 276 -29.34 -13.85 16.51
N VAL A 277 -30.04 -12.85 15.96
CA VAL A 277 -31.21 -12.19 16.56
C VAL A 277 -32.44 -13.14 16.60
N HIS A 278 -32.23 -14.46 16.55
CA HIS A 278 -33.28 -15.48 16.66
C HIS A 278 -33.34 -16.18 18.02
N ASP A 279 -32.43 -15.86 18.96
CA ASP A 279 -32.35 -16.52 20.27
C ASP A 279 -33.04 -15.78 21.44
N TYR A 280 -33.87 -14.77 21.18
CA TYR A 280 -34.72 -14.20 22.24
C TYR A 280 -36.06 -14.96 22.33
N PRO A 281 -36.41 -15.57 23.49
CA PRO A 281 -37.72 -16.18 23.65
C PRO A 281 -38.79 -15.10 23.53
N ARG A 282 -39.75 -15.32 22.62
CA ARG A 282 -40.93 -14.46 22.44
C ARG A 282 -41.64 -14.31 23.78
N LEU A 283 -41.63 -13.09 24.33
CA LEU A 283 -42.49 -12.73 25.45
C LEU A 283 -43.94 -12.93 25.00
N ARG A 284 -44.60 -13.96 25.54
CA ARG A 284 -46.05 -14.12 25.42
C ARG A 284 -46.71 -13.00 26.22
N THR A 285 -47.41 -12.12 25.52
CA THR A 285 -48.38 -11.22 26.14
C THR A 285 -49.52 -12.04 26.73
N LYS A 286 -49.87 -11.72 27.98
CA LYS A 286 -51.20 -11.99 28.56
C LYS A 286 -51.98 -10.69 28.52
#